data_AF-A0A4Q5PUK4-F1
#
_entry.id   AF-A0A4Q5PUK4-F1
#
_cell.length_a   1.000
_cell.length_b   1.000
_cell.length_c   1.000
_cell.angle_alpha   90.00
_cell.angle_beta   90.00
_cell.angle_gamma   90.00
#
_symmetry.space_group_name_H-M   'P 1'
#
loop_
_entity.id
_entity.type
_entity.pdbx_description
1 polymer ?
#
loop_
_entity_poly.entity_id
_entity_poly.type
_entity_poly.pdbx_seq_one_letter_code
_entity_poly.pdbx_strand_id
1 'polypeptide(L)' 'WGIFQRPGALETMQRTACTDMRAVHLIDGAGHWVQQEQAAEVSRLLLGFLQDVRGKPVEPMA' A
#
# COMPACT_ATOMS: atom_id res chain seq x y z
N TRP A 1 9.56 -5.62 12.46
CA TRP A 1 10.90 -6.14 12.12
C TRP A 1 11.16 -6.25 10.62
N GLY A 2 10.20 -6.69 9.78
CA GLY A 2 10.42 -6.87 8.33
C GLY A 2 11.05 -5.67 7.60
N ILE A 3 10.46 -4.47 7.73
CA ILE A 3 10.98 -3.25 7.07
C ILE A 3 12.37 -2.79 7.56
N PHE A 4 12.83 -3.30 8.70
CA PHE A 4 14.14 -3.00 9.29
C PHE A 4 15.17 -4.12 9.08
N GLN A 5 14.83 -5.19 8.35
CA GLN A 5 15.80 -6.24 8.00
C GLN A 5 16.99 -5.69 7.20
N ARG A 6 16.75 -4.65 6.39
CA ARG A 6 17.79 -3.83 5.77
C ARG A 6 17.53 -2.38 6.16
N PRO A 7 18.23 -1.86 7.18
CA PRO A 7 18.05 -0.49 7.63
C PRO A 7 18.17 0.51 6.47
N GLY A 8 17.25 1.46 6.38
CA GLY A 8 17.28 2.50 5.33
C GLY A 8 16.66 2.10 3.99
N ALA A 9 16.28 0.83 3.78
CA ALA A 9 15.78 0.38 2.47
C ALA A 9 14.42 1.01 2.11
N LEU A 10 13.49 1.08 3.07
CA LEU A 10 12.17 1.66 2.84
C LEU A 10 12.25 3.18 2.64
N GLU A 11 13.13 3.85 3.37
CA GLU A 11 13.40 5.27 3.24
C GLU A 11 14.06 5.59 1.89
N THR A 12 14.97 4.74 1.41
CA THR A 12 15.58 4.87 0.08
C THR A 12 14.52 4.71 -1.02
N MET A 13 13.62 3.74 -0.88
CA MET A 13 12.49 3.56 -1.80
C MET A 13 11.60 4.80 -1.88
N GLN A 14 11.26 5.38 -0.73
CA GLN A 14 10.43 6.59 -0.65
C GLN A 14 11.11 7.84 -1.21
N ARG A 15 12.44 7.95 -1.05
CA ARG A 15 13.16 9.19 -1.38
C ARG A 15 13.71 9.24 -2.79
N THR A 16 14.27 8.13 -3.29
CA THR A 16 15.11 8.17 -4.49
C THR A 16 14.91 7.01 -5.45
N ALA A 17 14.56 5.82 -4.98
CA ALA A 17 14.51 4.65 -5.86
C ALA A 17 13.17 4.48 -6.60
N CYS A 18 12.05 4.95 -6.02
CA CYS A 18 10.75 4.94 -6.68
C CYS A 18 10.29 6.38 -6.96
N THR A 19 10.29 6.77 -8.24
CA THR A 19 10.04 8.16 -8.66
C THR A 19 8.61 8.65 -8.47
N ASP A 20 7.65 7.73 -8.27
CA ASP A 20 6.24 8.03 -8.01
C ASP A 20 5.69 7.09 -6.91
N MET A 21 6.35 7.10 -5.75
CA MET A 21 5.84 6.38 -4.57
C MET A 21 4.74 7.21 -3.90
N ARG A 22 3.49 6.76 -4.05
CA ARG A 22 2.33 7.54 -3.58
C ARG A 22 1.92 7.27 -2.13
N ALA A 23 2.16 6.06 -1.63
CA ALA A 23 1.80 5.69 -0.26
C ALA A 23 2.62 4.48 0.23
N VAL A 24 2.75 4.39 1.56
CA VAL A 24 3.24 3.21 2.28
C VAL A 24 2.28 2.94 3.43
N HIS A 25 1.75 1.71 3.49
CA HIS A 25 0.85 1.28 4.55
C HIS A 25 1.46 0.09 5.27
N LEU A 26 1.59 0.21 6.60
CA LEU A 26 1.89 -0.93 7.47
C LEU A 26 0.57 -1.43 8.04
N ILE A 27 0.30 -2.72 7.82
CA ILE A 27 -0.94 -3.36 8.27
C ILE A 27 -0.65 -4.09 9.58
N ASP A 28 -1.33 -3.68 10.64
CA ASP A 28 -1.20 -4.29 11.95
C ASP A 28 -1.67 -5.75 11.91
N GLY A 29 -0.95 -6.62 12.65
CA GLY A 29 -1.28 -8.04 12.72
C GLY A 29 -0.97 -8.84 11.45
N ALA A 30 -0.29 -8.26 10.46
CA ALA A 30 0.23 -8.99 9.30
C ALA A 30 1.71 -9.37 9.47
N GLY A 31 2.03 -10.61 9.14
CA GLY A 31 3.36 -11.18 9.04
C GLY A 31 3.93 -11.09 7.63
N HIS A 32 4.47 -12.21 7.13
CA HIS A 32 5.19 -12.23 5.85
C HIS A 32 4.24 -12.21 4.64
N TRP A 33 3.05 -12.81 4.78
CA TRP A 33 2.11 -12.98 3.68
C TRP A 33 0.90 -12.08 3.87
N VAL A 34 1.14 -10.76 3.81
CA VAL A 34 0.14 -9.71 4.12
C VAL A 34 -1.20 -9.88 3.38
N GLN A 35 -1.19 -10.36 2.14
CA GLN A 35 -2.41 -10.59 1.36
C GLN A 35 -3.23 -11.77 1.87
N GLN A 36 -2.59 -12.81 2.43
CA GLN A 36 -3.28 -13.96 3.01
C GLN A 36 -3.73 -13.68 4.45
N GLU A 37 -2.89 -12.97 5.20
CA GLU A 37 -3.09 -12.73 6.63
C GLU A 37 -4.08 -11.58 6.89
N GLN A 38 -4.13 -10.56 6.02
CA GLN A 38 -4.99 -9.38 6.14
C GLN A 38 -5.68 -9.02 4.81
N ALA A 39 -6.30 -10.02 4.17
CA ALA A 39 -6.88 -9.90 2.82
C ALA A 39 -7.85 -8.73 2.63
N ALA A 40 -8.73 -8.49 3.61
CA ALA A 40 -9.72 -7.42 3.55
C ALA A 40 -9.05 -6.03 3.56
N GLU A 41 -8.08 -5.82 4.45
CA GLU A 41 -7.39 -4.53 4.58
C GLU A 41 -6.50 -4.24 3.36
N VAL A 42 -5.80 -5.27 2.86
CA VAL A 42 -5.04 -5.15 1.60
C VAL A 42 -5.96 -4.76 0.44
N SER A 43 -7.12 -5.43 0.31
CA SER A 43 -8.06 -5.13 -0.77
C SER A 43 -8.60 -3.71 -0.67
N ARG A 44 -8.93 -3.25 0.54
CA ARG A 44 -9.40 -1.88 0.80
C ARG A 44 -8.37 -0.84 0.36
N LEU A 45 -7.10 -1.02 0.73
CA LEU A 45 -6.01 -0.11 0.39
C LEU A 45 -5.73 -0.09 -1.12
N LEU A 46 -5.74 -1.25 -1.79
CA LEU A 46 -5.56 -1.34 -3.24
C LEU A 46 -6.68 -0.64 -4.01
N LEU A 47 -7.95 -0.86 -3.60
CA LEU A 47 -9.09 -0.20 -4.22
C LEU A 47 -9.04 1.32 -4.02
N GLY A 48 -8.66 1.79 -2.81
CA GLY A 48 -8.45 3.22 -2.53
C GLY A 48 -7.38 3.83 -3.44
N PHE A 49 -6.21 3.18 -3.53
CA PHE A 49 -5.15 3.60 -4.45
C PHE A 49 -5.65 3.72 -5.90
N LEU A 50 -6.38 2.70 -6.40
CA LEU A 50 -6.90 2.72 -7.76
C LEU A 50 -7.91 3.84 -8.01
N GLN A 51 -8.72 4.21 -7.01
CA GLN A 51 -9.62 5.35 -7.09
C GLN A 51 -8.85 6.68 -7.12
N ASP A 52 -7.83 6.79 -6.26
CA ASP A 52 -7.00 8.00 -6.16
C ASP A 52 -6.21 8.24 -7.45
N VAL A 53 -5.65 7.20 -8.06
CA VAL A 53 -4.90 7.33 -9.33
C VAL A 53 -5.81 7.58 -10.54
N ARG A 54 -7.09 7.20 -10.46
CA ARG A 54 -8.09 7.42 -11.52
C ARG A 54 -8.74 8.82 -11.47
N GLY A 55 -8.78 9.48 -10.31
CA GLY A 55 -9.56 10.71 -10.07
C GLY A 55 -11.08 10.42 -9.99
N LYS A 56 -11.81 10.98 -9.00
CA LYS A 56 -13.24 10.64 -8.71
C LYS A 56 -14.25 11.22 -9.75
N PRO A 57 -15.48 10.67 -9.92
CA PRO A 57 -16.02 9.31 -9.63
C PRO A 57 -16.73 8.64 -10.84
N VAL A 58 -17.09 7.34 -10.75
CA VAL A 58 -18.21 6.77 -11.53
C VAL A 58 -19.37 6.57 -10.55
N GLU A 59 -20.49 7.25 -10.82
CA GLU A 59 -21.74 7.23 -10.07
C GLU A 59 -22.26 5.78 -9.83
N PRO A 60 -22.98 5.53 -8.71
CA PRO A 60 -23.62 4.24 -8.50
C PRO A 60 -24.67 4.02 -9.60
N MET A 61 -24.66 2.83 -10.19
CA MET A 61 -25.78 2.40 -11.03
C MET A 61 -26.97 2.13 -10.11
N ALA A 62 -28.09 2.77 -10.44
CA ALA A 62 -29.36 2.81 -9.71
C ALA A 62 -29.80 1.47 -9.09
#